data_AF-B6FW64-F1
#
_entry.id   AF-B6FW64-F1
#
_cell.length_a   1.000
_cell.length_b   1.000
_cell.length_c   1.000
_cell.angle_alpha   90.00
_cell.angle_beta   90.00
_cell.angle_gamma   90.00
#
_symmetry.space_group_name_H-M   'P 1'
#
loop_
_entity.id
_entity.type
_entity.pdbx_description
1 polymer ?
#
loop_
_entity_poly.entity_id
_entity_poly.type
_entity_poly.pdbx_seq_one_letter_code
_entity_poly.pdbx_strand_id
1 'polypeptide(L)'
;MKKADIKAIVKNLNKDELRDLISVAQGVLSALFSSDEIEDNIKESRFSKGYECPKCQCKDVNKNGKTRGRQRYICKRCRCTFDEFTMSPFSSTNLGLDKWLKYCELMILGLSIRQCATEIGVGVKTSFYMRHRILDVINLSLKNDMVEGIVEVDEVFIRESYKGNHSKSTTFKMPREPRKRGKGKKDKKKRGISNDQICIETGVDRKGNIVMGAVCNGRITTNDIIRFFDGKIGEDVTFVVDSHKSYLSINKDLNVELKRVPRGKSMIDSVYHLQHVNSLHSGFKRWLMHFNGVSTKYISNYLAWFKFLQLSKKNKKSDRIKDMLVNVATKETCITINTIRNRYIELA
;
A
#
# COMPACT_ATOMS: atom_id res chain seq x y z
N MET A 1 31.09 1.83 -29.60
CA MET A 1 31.49 2.98 -30.44
C MET A 1 32.50 3.81 -29.71
N LYS A 2 33.57 4.26 -30.38
CA LYS A 2 34.53 5.19 -29.79
C LYS A 2 33.92 6.60 -29.76
N LYS A 3 34.41 7.47 -28.87
CA LYS A 3 33.96 8.87 -28.75
C LYS A 3 34.02 9.65 -30.08
N ALA A 4 34.97 9.30 -30.94
CA ALA A 4 35.15 9.90 -32.27
C ALA A 4 33.96 9.60 -33.21
N ASP A 5 33.43 8.38 -33.17
CA ASP A 5 32.35 7.92 -34.06
C ASP A 5 31.03 8.65 -33.76
N ILE A 6 30.76 8.91 -32.48
CA ILE A 6 29.56 9.66 -32.04
C ILE A 6 29.60 11.10 -32.56
N LYS A 7 30.77 11.76 -32.47
CA LYS A 7 30.93 13.14 -32.95
C LYS A 7 30.73 13.26 -34.47
N ALA A 8 31.20 12.27 -35.23
CA ALA A 8 31.02 12.25 -36.68
C ALA A 8 29.54 12.08 -37.06
N ILE A 9 28.81 11.19 -36.38
CA ILE A 9 27.39 10.98 -36.60
C ILE A 9 26.58 12.26 -36.28
N VAL A 10 26.83 12.89 -35.13
CA VAL A 10 26.10 14.09 -34.71
C VAL A 10 26.31 15.28 -35.67
N LYS A 11 27.50 15.39 -36.27
CA LYS A 11 27.80 16.45 -37.26
C LYS A 11 27.04 16.31 -38.58
N ASN A 12 26.60 15.10 -38.91
CA ASN A 12 25.90 14.82 -40.17
C ASN A 12 24.37 14.92 -40.05
N LEU A 13 23.85 15.18 -38.84
CA LEU A 13 22.41 15.32 -38.62
C LEU A 13 21.93 16.71 -39.05
N ASN A 14 20.74 16.75 -39.64
CA ASN A 14 20.07 18.00 -39.96
C ASN A 14 19.43 18.65 -38.71
N LYS A 15 18.85 19.84 -38.88
CA LYS A 15 18.33 20.65 -37.76
C LYS A 15 17.19 19.98 -36.98
N ASP A 16 16.33 19.22 -37.65
CA ASP A 16 15.20 18.54 -37.02
C ASP A 16 15.65 17.25 -36.34
N GLU A 17 16.55 16.50 -36.98
CA GLU A 17 17.19 15.32 -36.37
C GLU A 17 18.03 15.68 -35.13
N LEU A 18 18.68 16.85 -35.12
CA LEU A 18 19.39 17.36 -33.94
C LEU A 18 18.43 17.68 -32.80
N ARG A 19 17.25 18.23 -33.08
CA ARG A 19 16.22 18.50 -32.05
C ARG A 19 15.66 17.20 -31.48
N ASP A 20 15.39 16.21 -32.33
CA ASP A 20 14.95 14.89 -31.90
C ASP A 20 16.01 14.18 -31.07
N LEU A 21 17.29 14.26 -31.49
CA LEU A 21 18.40 13.73 -30.72
C LEU A 21 18.51 14.41 -29.34
N ILE A 22 18.37 15.73 -29.27
CA ILE A 22 18.37 16.46 -27.99
C ILE A 22 17.22 15.99 -27.11
N SER A 23 16.00 15.85 -27.66
CA SER A 23 14.83 15.35 -26.93
C SER A 23 15.03 13.94 -26.39
N VAL A 24 15.53 13.02 -27.22
CA VAL A 24 15.86 11.64 -26.82
C VAL A 24 16.98 11.63 -25.78
N ALA A 25 18.04 12.40 -25.99
CA ALA A 25 19.17 12.48 -25.06
C ALA A 25 18.74 13.05 -23.72
N GLN A 26 17.91 14.09 -23.69
CA GLN A 26 17.32 14.64 -22.47
C GLN A 26 16.45 13.58 -21.76
N GLY A 27 15.68 12.78 -22.49
CA GLY A 27 14.93 11.67 -21.95
C GLY A 27 15.83 10.59 -21.31
N VAL A 28 16.92 10.21 -21.98
CA VAL A 28 17.90 9.23 -21.48
C VAL A 28 18.67 9.77 -20.28
N LEU A 29 19.15 11.02 -20.33
CA LEU A 29 19.85 11.68 -19.22
C LEU A 29 18.93 11.81 -18.01
N SER A 30 17.69 12.23 -18.20
CA SER A 30 16.69 12.31 -17.12
C SER A 30 16.43 10.94 -16.47
N ALA A 31 16.33 9.87 -17.28
CA ALA A 31 16.17 8.52 -16.76
C ALA A 31 17.41 8.02 -15.99
N LEU A 32 18.63 8.32 -16.47
CA LEU A 32 19.89 7.95 -15.82
C LEU A 32 20.10 8.72 -14.51
N PHE A 33 19.96 10.05 -14.53
CA PHE A 33 20.04 10.87 -13.32
C PHE A 33 18.95 10.50 -12.32
N SER A 34 17.75 10.13 -12.78
CA SER A 34 16.70 9.62 -11.90
C SER A 34 17.09 8.30 -11.25
N SER A 35 17.88 7.43 -11.89
CA SER A 35 18.30 6.15 -11.30
C SER A 35 19.34 6.37 -10.20
N ASP A 36 20.36 7.19 -10.46
CA ASP A 36 21.40 7.51 -9.48
C ASP A 36 20.79 8.27 -8.27
N GLU A 37 19.92 9.24 -8.54
CA GLU A 37 19.18 9.98 -7.50
C GLU A 37 18.30 9.02 -6.66
N ILE A 38 17.70 8.00 -7.26
CA ILE A 38 16.92 7.00 -6.52
C ILE A 38 17.84 6.15 -5.63
N GLU A 39 18.98 5.70 -6.13
CA GLU A 39 19.92 4.90 -5.34
C GLU A 39 20.47 5.69 -4.14
N ASP A 40 20.80 6.96 -4.35
CA ASP A 40 21.25 7.85 -3.28
C ASP A 40 20.14 8.11 -2.24
N ASN A 41 18.91 8.39 -2.68
CA ASN A 41 17.76 8.55 -1.78
C ASN A 41 17.50 7.28 -0.94
N ILE A 42 17.65 6.10 -1.54
CA ILE A 42 17.49 4.82 -0.82
C ILE A 42 18.57 4.68 0.25
N LYS A 43 19.82 5.00 -0.09
CA LYS A 43 20.95 4.92 0.81
C LYS A 43 20.84 5.92 1.97
N GLU A 44 20.48 7.17 1.69
CA GLU A 44 20.24 8.20 2.70
C GLU A 44 19.11 7.81 3.65
N SER A 45 17.99 7.34 3.09
CA SER A 45 16.85 6.88 3.89
C SER A 45 17.21 5.68 4.77
N ARG A 46 17.92 4.68 4.22
CA ARG A 46 18.34 3.48 4.97
C ARG A 46 19.29 3.81 6.12
N PHE A 47 20.23 4.72 5.91
CA PHE A 47 21.26 5.09 6.88
C PHE A 47 21.00 6.44 7.56
N SER A 48 19.74 6.88 7.59
CA SER A 48 19.31 8.13 8.23
C SER A 48 19.66 8.22 9.73
N LYS A 49 19.83 7.08 10.40
CA LYS A 49 20.27 6.98 11.81
C LYS A 49 21.77 6.68 11.96
N GLY A 50 22.52 6.72 10.85
CA GLY A 50 23.90 6.24 10.76
C GLY A 50 23.99 4.77 10.30
N TYR A 51 25.22 4.28 10.20
CA TYR A 51 25.50 2.89 9.81
C TYR A 51 25.23 1.94 10.97
N GLU A 52 24.00 1.44 11.07
CA GLU A 52 23.57 0.47 12.07
C GLU A 52 23.35 -0.91 11.44
N CYS A 53 23.74 -1.96 12.15
CA CYS A 53 23.48 -3.32 11.70
C CYS A 53 21.97 -3.62 11.69
N PRO A 54 21.38 -4.07 10.55
CA PRO A 54 19.96 -4.42 10.47
C PRO A 54 19.50 -5.47 11.50
N LYS A 55 20.41 -6.37 11.88
CA LYS A 55 20.09 -7.55 12.67
C LYS A 55 20.17 -7.31 14.19
N CYS A 56 21.13 -6.49 14.63
CA CYS A 56 21.41 -6.31 16.07
C CYS A 56 21.54 -4.84 16.48
N GLN A 57 21.30 -3.90 15.56
CA GLN A 57 21.31 -2.44 15.77
C GLN A 57 22.65 -1.89 16.31
N CYS A 58 23.72 -2.68 16.22
CA CYS A 58 25.06 -2.28 16.60
C CYS A 58 25.63 -1.23 15.63
N LYS A 59 26.20 -0.14 16.17
CA LYS A 59 26.85 0.96 15.43
C LYS A 59 28.30 0.67 15.05
N ASP A 60 28.92 -0.34 15.65
CA ASP A 60 30.27 -0.77 15.28
C ASP A 60 30.27 -1.56 13.96
N VAL A 61 30.50 -0.82 12.88
CA VAL A 61 30.40 -1.33 11.51
C VAL A 61 31.65 -0.95 10.71
N ASN A 62 32.19 -1.91 9.95
CA ASN A 62 33.28 -1.68 9.00
C ASN A 62 32.79 -1.78 7.55
N LYS A 63 33.48 -1.11 6.63
CA LYS A 63 33.34 -1.36 5.18
C LYS A 63 33.85 -2.77 4.85
N ASN A 64 33.12 -3.50 4.01
CA ASN A 64 33.38 -4.89 3.64
C ASN A 64 33.39 -5.09 2.12
N GLY A 65 34.18 -4.27 1.42
CA GLY A 65 34.28 -4.28 -0.04
C GLY A 65 33.03 -3.72 -0.75
N LYS A 66 32.96 -3.95 -2.07
CA LYS A 66 31.85 -3.51 -2.92
C LYS A 66 31.29 -4.69 -3.72
N THR A 67 30.01 -4.65 -4.04
CA THR A 67 29.36 -5.63 -4.92
C THR A 67 28.50 -4.89 -5.93
N ARG A 68 28.78 -5.08 -7.23
CA ARG A 68 28.11 -4.36 -8.33
C ARG A 68 28.14 -2.83 -8.12
N GLY A 69 29.29 -2.28 -7.72
CA GLY A 69 29.46 -0.84 -7.44
C GLY A 69 28.98 -0.37 -6.06
N ARG A 70 28.11 -1.14 -5.39
CA ARG A 70 27.49 -0.77 -4.11
C ARG A 70 28.37 -1.14 -2.92
N GLN A 71 28.41 -0.28 -1.90
CA GLN A 71 29.22 -0.47 -0.70
C GLN A 71 28.58 -1.51 0.22
N ARG A 72 29.37 -2.52 0.63
CA ARG A 72 28.94 -3.47 1.66
C ARG A 72 29.54 -3.10 3.02
N TYR A 73 28.83 -3.46 4.06
CA TYR A 73 29.18 -3.24 5.45
C TYR A 73 29.21 -4.57 6.19
N ILE A 74 29.96 -4.65 7.29
CA ILE A 74 29.97 -5.81 8.20
C ILE A 74 29.90 -5.32 9.64
N CYS A 75 28.95 -5.88 10.39
CA CYS A 75 28.81 -5.64 11.82
C CYS A 75 29.93 -6.34 12.60
N LYS A 76 30.61 -5.62 13.51
CA LYS A 76 31.66 -6.22 14.35
C LYS A 76 31.10 -7.19 15.38
N ARG A 77 29.88 -6.96 15.88
CA ARG A 77 29.22 -7.79 16.90
C ARG A 77 28.68 -9.11 16.35
N CYS A 78 27.76 -9.04 15.39
CA CYS A 78 27.06 -10.24 14.90
C CYS A 78 27.58 -10.77 13.55
N ARG A 79 28.62 -10.14 12.99
CA ARG A 79 29.26 -10.50 11.70
C ARG A 79 28.35 -10.53 10.48
N CYS A 80 27.12 -10.01 10.61
CA CYS A 80 26.19 -9.87 9.50
C CYS A 80 26.73 -8.84 8.51
N THR A 81 26.74 -9.20 7.23
CA THR A 81 27.06 -8.26 6.15
C THR A 81 25.79 -7.63 5.62
N PHE A 82 25.82 -6.34 5.33
CA PHE A 82 24.65 -5.61 4.83
C PHE A 82 25.02 -4.50 3.85
N ASP A 83 24.03 -4.06 3.09
CA ASP A 83 24.02 -2.93 2.16
C ASP A 83 22.69 -2.17 2.32
N GLU A 84 22.45 -1.18 1.48
CA GLU A 84 21.24 -0.34 1.51
C GLU A 84 19.93 -1.13 1.30
N PHE A 85 20.00 -2.34 0.70
CA PHE A 85 18.84 -3.20 0.42
C PHE A 85 18.67 -4.36 1.38
N THR A 86 19.61 -4.53 2.32
CA THR A 86 19.60 -5.70 3.20
C THR A 86 18.37 -5.71 4.09
N MET A 87 17.70 -6.86 4.15
CA MET A 87 16.41 -7.09 4.81
C MET A 87 15.21 -6.34 4.19
N SER A 88 15.35 -5.79 2.98
CA SER A 88 14.22 -5.23 2.25
C SER A 88 13.70 -6.17 1.16
N PRO A 89 12.54 -5.88 0.55
CA PRO A 89 12.08 -6.50 -0.68
C PRO A 89 13.12 -6.63 -1.81
N PHE A 90 14.18 -5.83 -1.81
CA PHE A 90 15.21 -5.90 -2.85
C PHE A 90 16.37 -6.84 -2.52
N SER A 91 16.51 -7.29 -1.28
CA SER A 91 17.56 -8.25 -0.87
C SER A 91 17.45 -9.62 -1.53
N SER A 92 16.25 -10.05 -1.94
CA SER A 92 15.97 -11.41 -2.41
C SER A 92 15.35 -11.45 -3.80
N THR A 93 15.64 -10.45 -4.64
CA THR A 93 15.17 -10.39 -6.02
C THR A 93 16.34 -10.29 -7.00
N ASN A 94 16.20 -10.97 -8.13
CA ASN A 94 17.11 -10.83 -9.27
C ASN A 94 16.66 -9.75 -10.27
N LEU A 95 15.51 -9.09 -10.01
CA LEU A 95 15.00 -8.02 -10.85
C LEU A 95 15.69 -6.69 -10.51
N GLY A 96 16.08 -5.94 -11.54
CA GLY A 96 16.67 -4.61 -11.40
C GLY A 96 15.71 -3.56 -10.85
N LEU A 97 16.25 -2.46 -10.33
CA LEU A 97 15.49 -1.35 -9.76
C LEU A 97 14.57 -0.69 -10.78
N ASP A 98 14.97 -0.65 -12.05
CA ASP A 98 14.17 -0.19 -13.19
C ASP A 98 12.80 -0.89 -13.26
N LYS A 99 12.78 -2.22 -13.12
CA LYS A 99 11.53 -2.99 -13.14
C LYS A 99 10.67 -2.72 -11.91
N TRP A 100 11.28 -2.51 -10.74
CA TRP A 100 10.54 -2.19 -9.52
C TRP A 100 9.97 -0.77 -9.55
N LEU A 101 10.75 0.20 -10.05
CA LEU A 101 10.32 1.58 -10.26
C LEU A 101 9.13 1.61 -11.22
N LYS A 102 9.24 0.92 -12.36
CA LYS A 102 8.13 0.79 -13.31
C LYS A 102 6.94 0.07 -12.68
N TYR A 103 7.15 -0.96 -11.86
CA TYR A 103 6.05 -1.64 -11.17
C TYR A 103 5.30 -0.70 -10.20
N CYS A 104 6.04 0.13 -9.46
CA CYS A 104 5.46 1.16 -8.58
C CYS A 104 4.63 2.15 -9.40
N GLU A 105 5.12 2.62 -10.54
CA GLU A 105 4.33 3.46 -11.46
C GLU A 105 3.01 2.81 -11.85
N LEU A 106 3.04 1.55 -12.29
CA LEU A 106 1.85 0.82 -12.71
C LEU A 106 0.87 0.59 -11.54
N MET A 107 1.37 0.50 -10.31
CA MET A 107 0.55 0.50 -9.10
C MET A 107 -0.04 1.89 -8.80
N ILE A 108 0.68 2.99 -9.00
CA ILE A 108 0.07 4.33 -8.86
C ILE A 108 -1.08 4.51 -9.87
N LEU A 109 -0.95 3.95 -11.07
CA LEU A 109 -1.99 3.95 -12.11
C LEU A 109 -3.16 2.98 -11.82
N GLY A 110 -3.06 2.12 -10.80
CA GLY A 110 -4.13 1.20 -10.42
C GLY A 110 -4.28 -0.02 -11.32
N LEU A 111 -3.26 -0.39 -12.10
CA LEU A 111 -3.33 -1.51 -13.04
C LEU A 111 -3.44 -2.87 -12.32
N SER A 112 -4.02 -3.84 -13.02
CA SER A 112 -4.15 -5.23 -12.54
C SER A 112 -2.81 -5.98 -12.58
N ILE A 113 -2.67 -7.05 -11.78
CA ILE A 113 -1.47 -7.90 -11.76
C ILE A 113 -1.08 -8.39 -13.16
N ARG A 114 -2.07 -8.73 -14.00
CA ARG A 114 -1.83 -9.24 -15.35
C ARG A 114 -1.30 -8.16 -16.28
N GLN A 115 -1.90 -6.97 -16.24
CA GLN A 115 -1.40 -5.81 -16.98
C GLN A 115 0.03 -5.48 -16.54
N CYS A 116 0.30 -5.41 -15.23
CA CYS A 116 1.66 -5.17 -14.75
C CYS A 116 2.65 -6.28 -15.17
N ALA A 117 2.21 -7.54 -15.25
CA ALA A 117 3.06 -8.63 -15.72
C ALA A 117 3.47 -8.42 -17.19
N THR A 118 2.51 -8.03 -18.03
CA THR A 118 2.74 -7.72 -19.45
C THR A 118 3.68 -6.54 -19.62
N GLU A 119 3.38 -5.40 -18.99
CA GLU A 119 4.16 -4.16 -19.12
C GLU A 119 5.62 -4.29 -18.63
N ILE A 120 5.85 -5.14 -17.62
CA ILE A 120 7.19 -5.37 -17.04
C ILE A 120 7.94 -6.52 -17.74
N GLY A 121 7.25 -7.32 -18.55
CA GLY A 121 7.81 -8.51 -19.19
C GLY A 121 8.18 -9.61 -18.18
N VAL A 122 7.30 -9.91 -17.23
CA VAL A 122 7.48 -10.97 -16.24
C VAL A 122 6.27 -11.90 -16.16
N GLY A 123 6.46 -13.12 -15.62
CA GLY A 123 5.34 -14.03 -15.36
C GLY A 123 4.34 -13.45 -14.36
N VAL A 124 3.05 -13.80 -14.52
CA VAL A 124 1.96 -13.35 -13.63
C VAL A 124 2.25 -13.65 -12.16
N LYS A 125 2.87 -14.81 -11.88
CA LYS A 125 3.30 -15.21 -10.53
C LYS A 125 4.34 -14.26 -9.95
N THR A 126 5.31 -13.82 -10.76
CA THR A 126 6.33 -12.84 -10.36
C THR A 126 5.69 -11.49 -10.09
N SER A 127 4.83 -11.00 -10.99
CA SER A 127 4.06 -9.76 -10.79
C SER A 127 3.23 -9.81 -9.50
N PHE A 128 2.58 -10.94 -9.22
CA PHE A 128 1.84 -11.15 -7.98
C PHE A 128 2.74 -10.95 -6.74
N TYR A 129 3.94 -11.54 -6.72
CA TYR A 129 4.86 -11.35 -5.59
C TYR A 129 5.43 -9.93 -5.52
N MET A 130 5.76 -9.31 -6.65
CA MET A 130 6.20 -7.91 -6.67
C MET A 130 5.16 -7.02 -5.99
N ARG A 131 3.88 -7.17 -6.38
CA ARG A 131 2.77 -6.46 -5.76
C ARG A 131 2.70 -6.69 -4.26
N HIS A 132 2.62 -7.95 -3.84
CA HIS A 132 2.37 -8.22 -2.42
C HIS A 132 3.52 -7.77 -1.52
N ARG A 133 4.78 -7.82 -1.99
CA ARG A 133 5.92 -7.27 -1.24
C ARG A 133 5.83 -5.75 -1.09
N ILE A 134 5.43 -5.05 -2.15
CA ILE A 134 5.20 -3.59 -2.09
C ILE A 134 4.06 -3.29 -1.10
N LEU A 135 2.93 -4.00 -1.23
CA LEU A 135 1.77 -3.80 -0.39
C LEU A 135 2.05 -4.06 1.09
N ASP A 136 2.90 -5.04 1.41
CA ASP A 136 3.26 -5.32 2.80
C ASP A 136 4.10 -4.21 3.40
N VAL A 137 5.04 -3.64 2.64
CA VAL A 137 5.80 -2.49 3.10
C VAL A 137 4.90 -1.28 3.31
N ILE A 138 3.96 -1.02 2.39
CA ILE A 138 2.99 0.08 2.55
C ILE A 138 2.14 -0.15 3.80
N ASN A 139 1.65 -1.38 4.01
CA ASN A 139 0.86 -1.73 5.19
C ASN A 139 1.64 -1.52 6.49
N LEU A 140 2.91 -1.93 6.54
CA LEU A 140 3.79 -1.70 7.69
C LEU A 140 4.11 -0.23 7.92
N SER A 141 4.24 0.56 6.85
CA SER A 141 4.58 1.98 6.93
C SER A 141 3.40 2.82 7.44
N LEU A 142 2.18 2.39 7.15
CA LEU A 142 0.95 3.10 7.50
C LEU A 142 0.19 2.45 8.67
N LYS A 143 0.84 1.58 9.44
CA LYS A 143 0.20 0.79 10.51
C LYS A 143 -0.19 1.64 11.72
N ASN A 144 0.61 2.66 12.02
CA ASN A 144 0.50 3.49 13.22
C ASN A 144 -0.06 4.88 12.91
N ASP A 145 -0.81 5.02 11.81
CA ASP A 145 -1.46 6.28 11.50
C ASP A 145 -2.53 6.57 12.56
N MET A 146 -2.64 7.84 12.93
CA MET A 146 -3.60 8.34 13.91
C MET A 146 -4.50 9.40 13.29
N VAL A 147 -5.63 9.65 13.93
CA VAL A 147 -6.57 10.72 13.59
C VAL A 147 -6.76 11.65 14.79
N GLU A 148 -6.96 12.94 14.52
CA GLU A 148 -7.04 13.98 15.55
C GLU A 148 -8.12 15.04 15.26
N GLY A 149 -8.51 15.79 16.29
CA GLY A 149 -9.53 16.83 16.18
C GLY A 149 -10.92 16.28 15.85
N ILE A 150 -11.53 16.73 14.75
CA ILE A 150 -12.84 16.25 14.31
C ILE A 150 -12.66 15.09 13.33
N VAL A 151 -13.16 13.92 13.71
CA VAL A 151 -12.99 12.66 12.97
C VAL A 151 -14.35 12.13 12.54
N GLU A 152 -14.53 11.94 11.24
CA GLU A 152 -15.69 11.24 10.68
C GLU A 152 -15.46 9.74 10.74
N VAL A 153 -16.37 9.01 11.38
CA VAL A 153 -16.27 7.57 11.59
C VAL A 153 -17.48 6.87 11.00
N ASP A 154 -17.23 5.91 10.11
CA ASP A 154 -18.25 5.10 9.46
C ASP A 154 -17.64 3.81 8.90
N GLU A 155 -18.49 2.82 8.65
CA GLU A 155 -18.09 1.51 8.17
C GLU A 155 -18.46 1.26 6.70
N VAL A 156 -17.65 0.46 6.00
CA VAL A 156 -17.95 -0.01 4.66
C VAL A 156 -17.89 -1.53 4.56
N PHE A 157 -18.89 -2.10 3.92
CA PHE A 157 -18.98 -3.55 3.74
C PHE A 157 -18.55 -3.98 2.34
N ILE A 158 -17.63 -4.94 2.25
CA ILE A 158 -17.31 -5.67 1.03
C ILE A 158 -17.71 -7.13 1.16
N ARG A 159 -18.01 -7.79 0.04
CA ARG A 159 -18.31 -9.23 0.08
C ARG A 159 -17.03 -10.02 0.31
N GLU A 160 -17.09 -10.95 1.24
CA GLU A 160 -15.99 -11.87 1.48
C GLU A 160 -15.71 -12.72 0.23
N SER A 161 -14.43 -12.82 -0.12
CA SER A 161 -13.94 -13.37 -1.37
C SER A 161 -12.76 -14.31 -1.12
N TYR A 162 -12.87 -15.53 -1.62
CA TYR A 162 -11.82 -16.56 -1.56
C TYR A 162 -11.09 -16.69 -2.90
N LYS A 163 -10.96 -15.57 -3.63
CA LYS A 163 -10.31 -15.52 -4.94
C LYS A 163 -8.90 -16.11 -4.86
N GLY A 164 -8.55 -16.92 -5.86
CA GLY A 164 -7.30 -17.67 -5.91
C GLY A 164 -7.37 -19.07 -5.31
N ASN A 165 -8.42 -19.38 -4.54
CA ASN A 165 -8.72 -20.74 -4.10
C ASN A 165 -9.76 -21.38 -5.04
N HIS A 166 -9.63 -22.69 -5.27
CA HIS A 166 -10.53 -23.46 -6.13
C HIS A 166 -11.04 -24.68 -5.36
N SER A 167 -12.17 -25.25 -5.78
CA SER A 167 -12.71 -26.51 -5.21
C SER A 167 -11.76 -27.71 -5.33
N LYS A 168 -10.74 -27.59 -6.19
CA LYS A 168 -9.70 -28.60 -6.40
C LYS A 168 -8.44 -28.33 -5.56
N SER A 169 -8.47 -27.33 -4.69
CA SER A 169 -7.35 -27.03 -3.81
C SER A 169 -7.21 -28.14 -2.77
N THR A 170 -6.04 -28.76 -2.69
CA THR A 170 -5.71 -29.74 -1.64
C THR A 170 -5.44 -29.08 -0.29
N THR A 171 -5.19 -27.77 -0.28
CA THR A 171 -4.76 -27.00 0.90
C THR A 171 -5.85 -26.07 1.43
N PHE A 172 -6.96 -25.91 0.72
CA PHE A 172 -8.02 -24.99 1.12
C PHE A 172 -9.40 -25.59 0.81
N LYS A 173 -10.18 -25.81 1.86
CA LYS A 173 -11.59 -26.20 1.76
C LYS A 173 -12.46 -24.94 1.73
N MET A 174 -13.29 -24.80 0.69
CA MET A 174 -14.25 -23.70 0.62
C MET A 174 -15.24 -23.78 1.79
N PRO A 175 -15.41 -22.71 2.60
CA PRO A 175 -16.31 -22.73 3.77
C PRO A 175 -17.78 -22.59 3.39
N ARG A 176 -18.07 -22.40 2.10
CA ARG A 176 -19.41 -22.28 1.53
C ARG A 176 -19.38 -22.64 0.05
N GLU A 177 -20.56 -22.90 -0.52
CA GLU A 177 -20.69 -23.14 -1.95
C GLU A 177 -20.13 -21.97 -2.79
N PRO A 178 -19.50 -22.27 -3.95
CA PRO A 178 -19.03 -21.26 -4.90
C PRO A 178 -20.19 -20.36 -5.37
N ARG A 179 -19.94 -19.05 -5.43
CA ARG A 179 -20.90 -18.09 -5.99
C ARG A 179 -20.85 -18.16 -7.51
N LYS A 180 -22.01 -18.09 -8.17
CA LYS A 180 -22.08 -18.05 -9.64
C LYS A 180 -21.58 -16.71 -10.18
N ARG A 181 -20.96 -16.72 -11.37
CA ARG A 181 -20.58 -15.49 -12.10
C ARG A 181 -21.83 -14.88 -12.72
N GLY A 182 -21.95 -13.55 -12.63
CA GLY A 182 -23.19 -12.85 -13.00
C GLY A 182 -24.29 -13.10 -11.96
N LYS A 183 -25.08 -12.07 -11.66
CA LYS A 183 -26.16 -12.15 -10.67
C LYS A 183 -27.22 -13.13 -11.17
N GLY A 184 -27.17 -14.40 -10.76
CA GLY A 184 -28.27 -15.32 -11.03
C GLY A 184 -29.48 -14.97 -10.18
N LYS A 185 -30.70 -15.02 -10.74
CA LYS A 185 -31.99 -14.85 -10.01
C LYS A 185 -32.11 -15.71 -8.74
N LYS A 186 -31.35 -16.81 -8.64
CA LYS A 186 -31.32 -17.73 -7.49
C LYS A 186 -30.24 -17.44 -6.44
N ASP A 187 -29.37 -16.45 -6.67
CA ASP A 187 -28.37 -15.99 -5.70
C ASP A 187 -29.12 -15.14 -4.67
N LYS A 188 -29.86 -15.81 -3.77
CA LYS A 188 -30.65 -15.20 -2.69
C LYS A 188 -29.71 -14.33 -1.86
N LYS A 189 -29.65 -13.02 -2.14
CA LYS A 189 -29.01 -12.08 -1.23
C LYS A 189 -29.70 -12.26 0.13
N LYS A 190 -28.95 -12.66 1.15
CA LYS A 190 -29.38 -12.39 2.52
C LYS A 190 -29.67 -10.88 2.58
N ARG A 191 -30.89 -10.49 2.95
CA ARG A 191 -31.25 -9.07 3.07
C ARG A 191 -30.39 -8.44 4.16
N GLY A 192 -29.87 -7.23 3.91
CA GLY A 192 -29.05 -6.49 4.87
C GLY A 192 -27.62 -7.03 5.04
N ILE A 193 -26.98 -6.59 6.12
CA ILE A 193 -25.61 -6.98 6.49
C ILE A 193 -25.61 -8.44 6.96
N SER A 194 -24.75 -9.28 6.37
CA SER A 194 -24.59 -10.68 6.77
C SER A 194 -23.12 -11.05 6.98
N ASN A 195 -22.86 -12.20 7.62
CA ASN A 195 -21.51 -12.74 7.86
C ASN A 195 -20.74 -13.10 6.57
N ASP A 196 -21.38 -12.97 5.39
CA ASP A 196 -20.76 -13.08 4.08
C ASP A 196 -20.04 -11.79 3.63
N GLN A 197 -20.06 -10.76 4.48
CA GLN A 197 -19.45 -9.46 4.26
C GLN A 197 -18.39 -9.18 5.32
N ILE A 198 -17.34 -8.48 4.91
CA ILE A 198 -16.28 -7.98 5.77
C ILE A 198 -16.60 -6.52 6.05
N CYS A 199 -16.65 -6.17 7.33
CA CYS A 199 -16.75 -4.82 7.82
C CYS A 199 -15.36 -4.18 7.80
N ILE A 200 -15.27 -3.01 7.17
CA ILE A 200 -14.08 -2.18 7.17
C ILE A 200 -14.44 -0.90 7.91
N GLU A 201 -13.84 -0.72 9.08
CA GLU A 201 -14.00 0.48 9.90
C GLU A 201 -13.06 1.57 9.38
N THR A 202 -13.55 2.80 9.39
CA THR A 202 -12.82 3.94 8.85
C THR A 202 -12.99 5.18 9.73
N GLY A 203 -11.88 5.87 10.02
CA GLY A 203 -11.87 7.21 10.57
C GLY A 203 -11.14 8.17 9.63
N VAL A 204 -11.70 9.34 9.38
CA VAL A 204 -11.10 10.40 8.55
C VAL A 204 -11.17 11.72 9.29
N ASP A 205 -10.03 12.37 9.51
CA ASP A 205 -10.01 13.70 10.11
C ASP A 205 -10.10 14.83 9.08
N ARG A 206 -10.26 16.07 9.56
CA ARG A 206 -10.32 17.28 8.73
C ARG A 206 -9.01 17.60 8.01
N LYS A 207 -7.87 17.14 8.52
CA LYS A 207 -6.55 17.32 7.88
C LYS A 207 -6.33 16.33 6.74
N GLY A 208 -7.14 15.29 6.66
CA GLY A 208 -7.10 14.24 5.66
C GLY A 208 -6.30 13.01 6.10
N ASN A 209 -5.97 12.87 7.39
CA ASN A 209 -5.43 11.63 7.92
C ASN A 209 -6.53 10.56 7.92
N ILE A 210 -6.12 9.30 7.72
CA ILE A 210 -7.04 8.19 7.51
C ILE A 210 -6.59 6.99 8.35
N VAL A 211 -7.51 6.46 9.14
CA VAL A 211 -7.41 5.10 9.69
C VAL A 211 -8.47 4.24 9.00
N MET A 212 -8.06 3.09 8.46
CA MET A 212 -8.98 2.20 7.73
C MET A 212 -8.50 0.75 7.86
N GLY A 213 -9.37 -0.16 8.30
CA GLY A 213 -9.01 -1.57 8.51
C GLY A 213 -10.20 -2.51 8.51
N ALA A 214 -9.98 -3.78 8.13
CA ALA A 214 -11.00 -4.81 8.24
C ALA A 214 -11.12 -5.26 9.70
N VAL A 215 -12.32 -5.25 10.28
CA VAL A 215 -12.51 -5.47 11.72
C VAL A 215 -13.25 -6.78 12.02
N CYS A 216 -14.35 -7.06 11.33
CA CYS A 216 -15.10 -8.29 11.55
C CYS A 216 -15.86 -8.76 10.31
N ASN A 217 -16.44 -9.98 10.39
CA ASN A 217 -17.41 -10.47 9.42
C ASN A 217 -18.83 -10.11 9.91
N GLY A 218 -19.65 -9.52 9.04
CA GLY A 218 -21.01 -9.13 9.39
C GLY A 218 -21.07 -7.81 10.15
N ARG A 219 -21.98 -7.70 11.13
CA ARG A 219 -22.23 -6.43 11.83
C ARG A 219 -21.15 -6.14 12.86
N ILE A 220 -20.72 -4.88 12.90
CA ILE A 220 -19.73 -4.39 13.86
C ILE A 220 -20.34 -4.20 15.25
N THR A 221 -19.59 -4.64 16.27
CA THR A 221 -19.94 -4.44 17.68
C THR A 221 -19.20 -3.24 18.27
N THR A 222 -19.62 -2.75 19.43
CA THR A 222 -18.90 -1.69 20.15
C THR A 222 -17.45 -2.09 20.47
N ASN A 223 -17.21 -3.32 20.91
CA ASN A 223 -15.86 -3.82 21.23
C ASN A 223 -14.96 -3.89 19.99
N ASP A 224 -15.53 -4.17 18.82
CA ASP A 224 -14.80 -4.12 17.55
C ASP A 224 -14.30 -2.69 17.25
N ILE A 225 -15.15 -1.69 17.45
CA ILE A 225 -14.79 -0.28 17.25
C ILE A 225 -13.71 0.14 18.25
N ILE A 226 -13.86 -0.20 19.54
CA ILE A 226 -12.89 0.13 20.59
C ILE A 226 -11.52 -0.46 20.25
N ARG A 227 -11.45 -1.77 19.92
CA ARG A 227 -10.20 -2.42 19.53
C ARG A 227 -9.59 -1.81 18.28
N PHE A 228 -10.42 -1.46 17.29
CA PHE A 228 -9.93 -0.85 16.07
C PHE A 228 -9.28 0.51 16.32
N PHE A 229 -9.85 1.35 17.20
CA PHE A 229 -9.34 2.69 17.46
C PHE A 229 -8.30 2.77 18.59
N ASP A 230 -8.06 1.67 19.32
CA ASP A 230 -7.04 1.60 20.36
C ASP A 230 -5.65 1.99 19.81
N GLY A 231 -5.02 2.98 20.44
CA GLY A 231 -3.74 3.55 20.01
C GLY A 231 -3.74 4.29 18.66
N LYS A 232 -4.91 4.66 18.12
CA LYS A 232 -5.05 5.36 16.81
C LYS A 232 -5.73 6.73 16.89
N ILE A 233 -6.00 7.22 18.09
CA ILE A 233 -6.67 8.50 18.36
C ILE A 233 -5.66 9.43 19.05
N GLY A 234 -5.60 10.69 18.61
CA GLY A 234 -4.86 11.75 19.31
C GLY A 234 -5.57 12.24 20.58
N GLU A 235 -5.10 13.36 21.14
CA GLU A 235 -5.73 14.00 22.29
C GLU A 235 -6.99 14.81 21.86
N ASP A 236 -7.97 14.91 22.76
CA ASP A 236 -9.19 15.75 22.61
C ASP A 236 -9.95 15.56 21.29
N VAL A 237 -10.25 14.30 20.95
CA VAL A 237 -10.90 13.96 19.68
C VAL A 237 -12.42 13.97 19.76
N THR A 238 -13.06 14.55 18.75
CA THR A 238 -14.51 14.53 18.53
C THR A 238 -14.87 13.60 17.37
N PHE A 239 -15.59 12.53 17.66
CA PHE A 239 -16.13 11.63 16.65
C PHE A 239 -17.48 12.12 16.12
N VAL A 240 -17.58 12.16 14.79
CA VAL A 240 -18.84 12.33 14.06
C VAL A 240 -19.24 10.97 13.51
N VAL A 241 -20.36 10.44 13.97
CA VAL A 241 -20.86 9.09 13.62
C VAL A 241 -22.30 9.14 13.12
N ASP A 242 -22.74 8.11 12.39
CA ASP A 242 -24.17 7.91 12.13
C ASP A 242 -24.90 7.43 13.41
N SER A 243 -26.23 7.45 13.37
CA SER A 243 -27.13 7.03 14.44
C SER A 243 -27.11 5.52 14.76
N HIS A 244 -26.07 4.77 14.37
CA HIS A 244 -25.98 3.34 14.62
C HIS A 244 -25.69 3.03 16.11
N LYS A 245 -26.34 2.00 16.65
CA LYS A 245 -26.31 1.70 18.10
C LYS A 245 -24.91 1.33 18.62
N SER A 246 -24.04 0.76 17.78
CA SER A 246 -22.70 0.34 18.20
C SER A 246 -21.83 1.50 18.69
N TYR A 247 -22.11 2.74 18.27
CA TYR A 247 -21.39 3.95 18.69
C TYR A 247 -21.90 4.56 20.00
N LEU A 248 -22.98 4.03 20.61
CA LEU A 248 -23.60 4.67 21.78
C LEU A 248 -22.71 4.68 23.03
N SER A 249 -21.83 3.70 23.18
CA SER A 249 -21.06 3.47 24.41
C SER A 249 -19.55 3.65 24.23
N ILE A 250 -19.07 4.04 23.05
CA ILE A 250 -17.62 4.11 22.80
C ILE A 250 -16.94 5.32 23.45
N ASN A 251 -17.71 6.34 23.84
CA ASN A 251 -17.16 7.62 24.30
C ASN A 251 -16.33 7.49 25.59
N LYS A 252 -16.77 6.66 26.54
CA LYS A 252 -16.08 6.45 27.82
C LYS A 252 -14.80 5.64 27.63
N ASP A 253 -14.86 4.59 26.82
CA ASP A 253 -13.74 3.67 26.63
C ASP A 253 -12.62 4.28 25.76
N LEU A 254 -12.97 5.11 24.78
CA LEU A 254 -12.01 5.79 23.90
C LEU A 254 -11.67 7.22 24.33
N ASN A 255 -12.30 7.74 25.39
CA ASN A 255 -12.16 9.12 25.85
C ASN A 255 -12.38 10.16 24.72
N VAL A 256 -13.48 10.02 23.98
CA VAL A 256 -13.83 10.91 22.86
C VAL A 256 -15.17 11.61 23.06
N GLU A 257 -15.30 12.83 22.53
CA GLU A 257 -16.60 13.48 22.38
C GLU A 257 -17.37 12.85 21.20
N LEU A 258 -18.68 12.66 21.34
CA LEU A 258 -19.50 12.04 20.28
C LEU A 258 -20.58 12.99 19.75
N LYS A 259 -20.53 13.29 18.46
CA LYS A 259 -21.57 14.01 17.71
C LYS A 259 -22.26 13.04 16.75
N ARG A 260 -23.57 12.89 16.89
CA ARG A 260 -24.37 11.94 16.10
C ARG A 260 -25.15 12.66 15.02
N VAL A 261 -24.94 12.27 13.77
CA VAL A 261 -25.75 12.76 12.66
C VAL A 261 -27.13 12.07 12.70
N PRO A 262 -28.25 12.82 12.66
CA PRO A 262 -29.59 12.24 12.65
C PRO A 262 -29.79 11.30 11.45
N ARG A 263 -30.50 10.19 11.69
CA ARG A 263 -30.78 9.20 10.65
C ARG A 263 -31.37 9.83 9.39
N GLY A 264 -30.80 9.49 8.23
CA GLY A 264 -31.24 10.01 6.93
C GLY A 264 -30.71 11.40 6.58
N LYS A 265 -29.90 12.01 7.44
CA LYS A 265 -29.12 13.22 7.15
C LYS A 265 -27.64 12.86 7.01
N SER A 266 -26.87 13.72 6.33
CA SER A 266 -25.42 13.58 6.16
C SER A 266 -24.61 14.58 7.01
N MET A 267 -25.29 15.49 7.70
CA MET A 267 -24.68 16.54 8.51
C MET A 267 -25.61 17.01 9.64
N ILE A 268 -25.02 17.49 10.73
CA ILE A 268 -25.68 18.29 11.77
C ILE A 268 -25.62 19.77 11.35
N ASP A 269 -24.41 20.22 11.01
CA ASP A 269 -24.08 21.56 10.51
C ASP A 269 -22.90 21.49 9.53
N SER A 270 -22.29 22.64 9.20
CA SER A 270 -21.13 22.70 8.30
C SER A 270 -19.85 22.08 8.87
N VAL A 271 -19.76 21.91 10.19
CA VAL A 271 -18.56 21.42 10.90
C VAL A 271 -18.67 19.94 11.24
N TYR A 272 -19.87 19.43 11.53
CA TYR A 272 -20.14 18.04 11.91
C TYR A 272 -20.95 17.33 10.83
N HIS A 273 -20.24 16.58 9.98
CA HIS A 273 -20.81 15.86 8.84
C HIS A 273 -20.03 14.58 8.52
N LEU A 274 -20.62 13.67 7.74
CA LEU A 274 -20.01 12.40 7.31
C LEU A 274 -19.59 12.38 5.83
N GLN A 275 -19.49 13.55 5.19
CA GLN A 275 -19.29 13.64 3.74
C GLN A 275 -17.92 13.13 3.27
N HIS A 276 -16.84 13.33 4.05
CA HIS A 276 -15.51 12.90 3.67
C HIS A 276 -15.38 11.38 3.74
N VAL A 277 -15.85 10.76 4.81
CA VAL A 277 -15.82 9.29 4.94
C VAL A 277 -16.69 8.61 3.87
N ASN A 278 -17.88 9.17 3.58
CA ASN A 278 -18.74 8.67 2.51
C ASN A 278 -18.10 8.79 1.11
N SER A 279 -17.41 9.90 0.84
CA SER A 279 -16.65 10.11 -0.39
C SER A 279 -15.49 9.12 -0.50
N LEU A 280 -14.77 8.90 0.61
CA LEU A 280 -13.67 7.94 0.70
C LEU A 280 -14.16 6.52 0.40
N HIS A 281 -15.23 6.07 1.03
CA HIS A 281 -15.82 4.74 0.81
C HIS A 281 -16.30 4.55 -0.64
N SER A 282 -16.91 5.57 -1.22
CA SER A 282 -17.32 5.56 -2.63
C SER A 282 -16.12 5.44 -3.57
N GLY A 283 -15.06 6.19 -3.29
CA GLY A 283 -13.79 6.11 -3.99
C GLY A 283 -13.14 4.72 -3.86
N PHE A 284 -13.14 4.16 -2.65
CA PHE A 284 -12.60 2.82 -2.37
C PHE A 284 -13.34 1.74 -3.16
N LYS A 285 -14.68 1.73 -3.14
CA LYS A 285 -15.48 0.79 -3.92
C LYS A 285 -15.16 0.89 -5.42
N ARG A 286 -15.12 2.11 -5.97
CA ARG A 286 -14.80 2.35 -7.39
C ARG A 286 -13.40 1.87 -7.74
N TRP A 287 -12.42 2.17 -6.90
CA TRP A 287 -11.04 1.73 -7.08
C TRP A 287 -10.94 0.20 -7.05
N LEU A 288 -11.60 -0.47 -6.11
CA LEU A 288 -11.55 -1.93 -5.97
C LEU A 288 -12.15 -2.69 -7.17
N MET A 289 -13.10 -2.08 -7.89
CA MET A 289 -13.73 -2.68 -9.08
C MET A 289 -12.72 -3.03 -10.19
N HIS A 290 -11.66 -2.24 -10.35
CA HIS A 290 -10.62 -2.48 -11.36
C HIS A 290 -9.94 -3.85 -11.21
N PHE A 291 -9.93 -4.41 -9.99
CA PHE A 291 -9.35 -5.72 -9.72
C PHE A 291 -10.35 -6.86 -9.85
N ASN A 292 -11.63 -6.57 -10.13
CA ASN A 292 -12.75 -7.51 -9.98
C ASN A 292 -12.78 -8.13 -8.57
N GLY A 293 -12.59 -7.28 -7.56
CA GLY A 293 -12.40 -7.69 -6.18
C GLY A 293 -11.06 -8.40 -5.91
N VAL A 294 -10.74 -8.52 -4.63
CA VAL A 294 -9.51 -9.16 -4.14
C VAL A 294 -9.86 -10.35 -3.24
N SER A 295 -8.88 -11.20 -2.94
CA SER A 295 -9.05 -12.21 -1.90
C SER A 295 -9.07 -11.51 -0.54
N THR A 296 -10.02 -11.85 0.34
CA THR A 296 -10.16 -11.16 1.63
C THR A 296 -8.89 -11.25 2.47
N LYS A 297 -8.13 -12.34 2.38
CA LYS A 297 -6.84 -12.48 3.10
C LYS A 297 -5.80 -11.41 2.75
N TYR A 298 -6.01 -10.66 1.66
CA TYR A 298 -5.15 -9.55 1.27
C TYR A 298 -5.80 -8.19 1.47
N ILE A 299 -6.97 -8.11 2.11
CA ILE A 299 -7.72 -6.86 2.16
C ILE A 299 -6.93 -5.75 2.86
N SER A 300 -6.31 -6.04 4.01
CA SER A 300 -5.54 -5.06 4.79
C SER A 300 -4.43 -4.41 3.96
N ASN A 301 -3.75 -5.19 3.13
CA ASN A 301 -2.76 -4.71 2.17
C ASN A 301 -3.35 -3.77 1.09
N TYR A 302 -4.52 -4.12 0.56
CA TYR A 302 -5.19 -3.28 -0.44
C TYR A 302 -5.80 -2.02 0.17
N LEU A 303 -6.24 -2.07 1.43
CA LEU A 303 -6.65 -0.91 2.22
C LEU A 303 -5.47 0.05 2.40
N ALA A 304 -4.30 -0.48 2.80
CA ALA A 304 -3.08 0.31 2.93
C ALA A 304 -2.66 0.96 1.60
N TRP A 305 -2.76 0.23 0.49
CA TRP A 305 -2.46 0.81 -0.83
C TRP A 305 -3.47 1.87 -1.25
N PHE A 306 -4.76 1.66 -1.04
CA PHE A 306 -5.75 2.69 -1.28
C PHE A 306 -5.50 3.94 -0.41
N LYS A 307 -5.22 3.75 0.88
CA LYS A 307 -4.86 4.83 1.81
C LYS A 307 -3.63 5.60 1.33
N PHE A 308 -2.56 4.90 0.95
CA PHE A 308 -1.37 5.52 0.34
C PHE A 308 -1.75 6.41 -0.86
N LEU A 309 -2.63 5.94 -1.74
CA LEU A 309 -3.05 6.72 -2.91
C LEU A 309 -3.82 7.99 -2.53
N GLN A 310 -4.58 7.98 -1.42
CA GLN A 310 -5.33 9.15 -0.94
C GLN A 310 -4.42 10.15 -0.23
N LEU A 311 -3.57 9.70 0.69
CA LEU A 311 -2.63 10.55 1.42
C LEU A 311 -1.64 11.25 0.48
N SER A 312 -1.20 10.55 -0.57
CA SER A 312 -0.23 11.08 -1.55
C SER A 312 -0.86 11.83 -2.72
N LYS A 313 -2.18 12.09 -2.72
CA LYS A 313 -2.91 12.63 -3.89
C LYS A 313 -2.45 14.03 -4.30
N LYS A 314 -1.97 14.84 -3.35
CA LYS A 314 -1.46 16.20 -3.59
C LYS A 314 -0.03 16.21 -4.17
N ASN A 315 0.70 15.10 -4.05
CA ASN A 315 2.09 15.00 -4.51
C ASN A 315 2.14 14.79 -6.03
N LYS A 316 3.23 15.23 -6.67
CA LYS A 316 3.44 14.98 -8.09
C LYS A 316 3.57 13.47 -8.32
N LYS A 317 3.16 13.01 -9.51
CA LYS A 317 3.21 11.57 -9.86
C LYS A 317 4.62 10.98 -9.67
N SER A 318 5.67 11.71 -10.05
CA SER A 318 7.07 11.33 -9.85
C SER A 318 7.39 11.04 -8.40
N ASP A 319 6.97 11.92 -7.51
CA ASP A 319 7.31 11.90 -6.09
C ASP A 319 6.61 10.71 -5.43
N ARG A 320 5.34 10.47 -5.78
CA ARG A 320 4.59 9.29 -5.31
C ARG A 320 5.25 7.96 -5.68
N ILE A 321 5.84 7.89 -6.87
CA ILE A 321 6.55 6.70 -7.36
C ILE A 321 7.86 6.54 -6.59
N LYS A 322 8.63 7.63 -6.44
CA LYS A 322 9.88 7.65 -5.65
C LYS A 322 9.61 7.26 -4.19
N ASP A 323 8.64 7.87 -3.53
CA ASP A 323 8.24 7.58 -2.15
C ASP A 323 7.85 6.10 -1.97
N MET A 324 7.03 5.56 -2.89
CA MET A 324 6.67 4.14 -2.85
C MET A 324 7.91 3.25 -2.99
N LEU A 325 8.80 3.55 -3.92
CA LEU A 325 10.01 2.75 -4.15
C LEU A 325 10.99 2.83 -2.98
N VAL A 326 11.25 4.03 -2.44
CA VAL A 326 12.16 4.24 -1.32
C VAL A 326 11.66 3.52 -0.08
N ASN A 327 10.36 3.60 0.23
CA ASN A 327 9.78 2.80 1.31
C ASN A 327 10.03 1.30 1.09
N VAL A 328 9.75 0.79 -0.11
CA VAL A 328 9.97 -0.62 -0.47
C VAL A 328 11.44 -1.01 -0.38
N ALA A 329 12.37 -0.11 -0.68
CA ALA A 329 13.79 -0.40 -0.65
C ALA A 329 14.38 -0.44 0.77
N THR A 330 13.81 0.32 1.70
CA THR A 330 14.42 0.61 3.00
C THR A 330 13.71 -0.03 4.18
N LYS A 331 12.41 -0.36 4.04
CA LYS A 331 11.65 -0.98 5.12
C LYS A 331 12.07 -2.44 5.30
N GLU A 332 12.46 -2.77 6.52
CA GLU A 332 12.83 -4.12 6.89
C GLU A 332 11.62 -5.04 6.88
N THR A 333 11.65 -6.07 6.03
CA THR A 333 10.62 -7.10 5.96
C THR A 333 11.24 -8.46 5.64
N CYS A 334 10.81 -9.50 6.36
CA CYS A 334 11.21 -10.88 6.14
C CYS A 334 10.10 -11.70 5.44
N ILE A 335 9.42 -11.08 4.48
CA ILE A 335 8.25 -11.70 3.84
C ILE A 335 8.71 -12.69 2.78
N THR A 336 8.36 -13.95 2.99
CA THR A 336 8.64 -15.02 2.05
C THR A 336 7.46 -15.27 1.12
N ILE A 337 7.72 -15.94 -0.01
CA ILE A 337 6.67 -16.44 -0.91
C ILE A 337 5.63 -17.28 -0.15
N ASN A 338 6.08 -18.08 0.81
CA ASN A 338 5.19 -18.91 1.63
C ASN A 338 4.28 -18.06 2.51
N THR A 339 4.83 -17.00 3.11
CA THR A 339 4.08 -16.03 3.94
C THR A 339 2.98 -15.35 3.13
N ILE A 340 3.29 -14.92 1.90
CA ILE A 340 2.28 -14.30 1.02
C ILE A 340 1.18 -15.32 0.66
N ARG A 341 1.55 -16.55 0.29
CA ARG A 341 0.58 -17.57 -0.12
C ARG A 341 -0.37 -17.98 0.98
N ASN A 342 0.16 -18.23 2.18
CA ASN A 342 -0.57 -18.81 3.31
C ASN A 342 -1.12 -17.75 4.27
N ARG A 343 -1.23 -16.50 3.81
CA ARG A 343 -1.79 -15.41 4.63
C ARG A 343 -3.23 -15.70 5.05
N TYR A 344 -3.55 -15.27 6.27
CA TYR A 344 -4.89 -15.24 6.83
C TYR A 344 -5.44 -13.81 6.85
N ILE A 345 -6.74 -13.66 7.02
CA ILE A 345 -7.34 -12.33 7.15
C ILE A 345 -6.83 -11.72 8.47
N GLU A 346 -6.14 -10.60 8.37
CA GLU A 346 -5.75 -9.79 9.52
C GLU A 346 -6.94 -8.88 9.85
N LEU A 347 -7.70 -9.28 10.87
CA LEU A 347 -8.74 -8.44 11.47
C LEU A 347 -8.07 -7.52 12.50
N ALA A 348 -8.37 -6.23 12.39
CA ALA A 348 -7.78 -5.14 13.15
C ALA A 348 -8.41 -4.95 14.52
#